data_AF-A0A4Q9MXJ1-F1
#
_entry.id   AF-A0A4Q9MXJ1-F1
#
_cell.length_a   1.000
_cell.length_b   1.000
_cell.length_c   1.000
_cell.angle_alpha   90.00
_cell.angle_beta   90.00
_cell.angle_gamma   90.00
#
_symmetry.space_group_name_H-M   'P 1'
#
loop_
_entity.id
_entity.type
_entity.pdbx_description
1 polymer ?
#
loop_
_entity_poly.entity_id
_entity_poly.type
_entity_poly.pdbx_seq_one_letter_code
_entity_poly.pdbx_strand_id
1 'polypeptide(L)'
;MFSLRDARRSASYYLSVAVFSLDVLYLPQDGLVSLANAPLHNPILRGRSQPGTHDVPLGTEVLPKLKGINGLTGPDMQVELPSFDKSRYNGEGDRAPSGTIVRPPVDVALFEGWCVGNAPHSDAHDGPSSALIISPPTH
;
A
#
# COMPACT_ATOMS: atom_id res chain seq x y z
N MET A 1 12.66 -4.60 -1.02
CA MET A 1 11.22 -4.91 -0.96
C MET A 1 10.73 -4.98 -2.41
N PHE A 2 10.40 -6.18 -2.88
CA PHE A 2 9.98 -6.43 -4.25
C PHE A 2 8.53 -5.94 -4.40
N SER A 3 8.28 -4.99 -5.31
CA SER A 3 6.93 -4.61 -5.72
C SER A 3 6.71 -5.13 -7.14
N LEU A 4 5.57 -5.75 -7.40
CA LEU A 4 5.26 -6.40 -8.69
C LEU A 4 4.90 -5.42 -9.81
N ARG A 5 5.34 -4.15 -9.73
CA ARG A 5 5.05 -3.11 -10.73
C ARG A 5 5.47 -3.51 -12.15
N ASP A 6 6.45 -4.40 -12.28
CA ASP A 6 6.98 -4.87 -13.56
C ASP A 6 6.38 -6.19 -14.05
N ALA A 7 5.18 -6.59 -13.59
CA ALA A 7 4.48 -7.78 -14.08
C ALA A 7 4.12 -7.63 -15.58
N ARG A 8 5.10 -7.93 -16.43
CA ARG A 8 5.02 -7.93 -17.89
C ARG A 8 4.24 -9.16 -18.37
N ARG A 9 3.36 -8.90 -19.35
CA ARG A 9 2.54 -9.86 -20.12
C ARG A 9 3.17 -11.26 -20.20
N SER A 10 2.49 -12.28 -19.65
CA SER A 10 2.91 -13.68 -19.79
C SER A 10 2.58 -14.19 -21.20
N ALA A 11 3.52 -14.92 -21.81
CA ALA A 11 3.53 -15.29 -23.22
C ALA A 11 2.43 -16.28 -23.68
N SER A 12 1.43 -16.58 -22.85
CA SER A 12 0.36 -17.53 -23.19
C SER A 12 -1.07 -17.00 -22.99
N TYR A 13 -1.23 -15.85 -22.32
CA TYR A 13 -2.53 -15.16 -22.18
C TYR A 13 -2.32 -13.64 -22.27
N TYR A 14 -2.97 -12.96 -23.22
CA TYR A 14 -2.91 -11.50 -23.42
C TYR A 14 -3.74 -10.72 -22.38
N LEU A 15 -3.55 -11.00 -21.09
CA LEU A 15 -4.28 -10.31 -20.03
C LEU A 15 -3.73 -8.90 -19.80
N SER A 16 -4.64 -7.94 -19.69
CA SER A 16 -4.40 -6.60 -19.18
C SER A 16 -4.48 -6.64 -17.65
N VAL A 17 -3.35 -6.40 -16.98
CA VAL A 17 -3.23 -6.49 -15.52
C VAL A 17 -2.91 -5.12 -14.95
N ALA A 18 -3.70 -4.65 -13.99
CA ALA A 18 -3.40 -3.48 -13.18
C ALA A 18 -2.83 -3.92 -11.83
N VAL A 19 -1.63 -3.45 -11.48
CA VAL A 19 -0.99 -3.76 -10.18
C VAL A 19 -1.13 -2.54 -9.27
N PHE A 20 -1.79 -2.74 -8.13
CA PHE A 20 -1.96 -1.74 -7.10
C PHE A 20 -1.23 -2.20 -5.83
N SER A 21 -0.09 -1.56 -5.55
CA SER A 21 0.75 -1.90 -4.41
C SER A 21 0.30 -1.11 -3.17
N LEU A 22 0.23 -1.75 -2.01
CA LEU A 22 -0.04 -1.07 -0.75
C LEU A 22 0.98 0.05 -0.49
N ASP A 23 2.24 -0.14 -0.91
CA ASP A 23 3.31 0.84 -0.73
C ASP A 23 3.06 2.17 -1.47
N VAL A 24 2.18 2.22 -2.48
CA VAL A 24 1.82 3.52 -3.10
C VAL A 24 0.86 4.34 -2.24
N LEU A 25 0.26 3.70 -1.23
CA LEU A 25 -0.67 4.32 -0.30
C LEU A 25 0.00 4.78 0.99
N TYR A 26 1.33 4.84 1.11
CA TYR A 26 1.91 5.49 2.29
C TYR A 26 1.39 6.92 2.44
N LEU A 27 1.24 7.36 3.70
CA LEU A 27 0.98 8.75 4.02
C LEU A 27 2.06 9.64 3.37
N PRO A 28 1.70 10.85 2.91
CA PRO A 28 2.70 11.84 2.51
C PRO A 28 3.63 12.18 3.69
N GLN A 29 4.76 12.82 3.40
CA GLN A 29 5.82 13.03 4.39
C GLN A 29 5.34 13.77 5.64
N ASP A 30 4.49 14.80 5.47
CA ASP A 30 3.84 15.53 6.56
C ASP A 30 2.95 14.63 7.43
N GLY A 31 2.22 13.71 6.81
CA GLY A 31 1.42 12.68 7.49
C GLY A 31 2.28 11.70 8.28
N LEU A 32 3.41 11.24 7.72
CA LEU A 32 4.35 10.37 8.42
C LEU A 32 5.00 11.07 9.62
N VAL A 33 5.38 12.35 9.47
CA VAL A 33 5.92 13.17 10.57
C VAL A 33 4.88 13.40 11.65
N SER A 34 3.64 13.71 11.26
CA SER A 34 2.54 13.91 12.22
C SER A 34 2.26 12.64 13.01
N LEU A 35 2.25 11.49 12.34
CA LEU A 35 2.07 10.18 12.98
C LEU A 35 3.21 9.86 13.96
N ALA A 36 4.45 10.14 13.58
CA ALA A 36 5.62 9.89 14.43
C ALA A 36 5.65 10.78 15.70
N ASN A 37 5.07 11.97 15.63
CA ASN A 37 4.99 12.93 16.73
C ASN A 37 3.68 12.85 17.54
N ALA A 38 2.82 11.87 17.24
CA ALA A 38 1.55 11.73 17.94
C ALA A 38 1.77 11.47 19.46
N PRO A 39 0.83 11.91 20.33
CA PRO A 39 0.98 11.79 21.79
C PRO A 39 1.19 10.35 22.29
N LEU A 40 0.60 9.37 21.59
CA LEU A 40 0.85 7.96 21.84
C LEU A 40 2.18 7.56 21.20
N HIS A 41 3.24 7.62 21.99
CA HIS A 41 4.59 7.32 21.52
C HIS A 41 4.73 5.83 21.16
N ASN A 42 4.62 5.51 19.87
CA ASN A 42 4.84 4.16 19.36
C ASN A 42 6.04 4.14 18.39
N PRO A 43 7.20 3.59 18.78
CA PRO A 43 8.39 3.54 17.94
C PRO A 43 8.18 2.85 16.59
N ILE A 44 7.26 1.89 16.49
CA ILE A 44 7.01 1.15 15.23
C ILE A 44 6.33 2.02 14.16
N LEU A 45 5.68 3.12 14.58
CA LEU A 45 5.02 4.06 13.67
C LEU A 45 5.93 5.21 13.24
N ARG A 46 7.22 5.17 13.61
CA ARG A 46 8.21 6.14 13.12
C ARG A 46 8.59 5.79 11.68
N GLY A 47 8.09 6.57 10.73
CA GLY A 47 8.32 6.39 9.30
C GLY A 47 7.27 5.51 8.63
N ARG A 48 7.55 5.12 7.38
CA ARG A 48 6.65 4.29 6.56
C ARG A 48 6.90 2.80 6.80
N SER A 49 5.85 1.97 6.76
CA SER A 49 5.85 0.52 6.52
C SER A 49 4.70 -0.15 7.27
N GLN A 50 4.57 0.16 8.56
CA GLN A 50 3.64 -0.53 9.46
C GLN A 50 2.18 -0.25 9.13
N PRO A 51 1.24 -1.15 9.47
CA PRO A 51 -0.18 -0.82 9.46
C PRO A 51 -0.42 0.47 10.27
N GLY A 52 -1.23 1.38 9.71
CA GLY A 52 -1.41 2.74 10.24
C GLY A 52 -0.54 3.81 9.56
N THR A 53 0.50 3.44 8.79
CA THR A 53 1.34 4.39 8.02
C THR A 53 0.83 4.63 6.60
N HIS A 54 -0.35 4.11 6.26
CA HIS A 54 -0.97 4.20 4.95
C HIS A 54 -2.22 5.09 4.98
N ASP A 55 -2.44 5.83 3.90
CA ASP A 55 -3.60 6.63 3.60
C ASP A 55 -4.77 5.74 3.15
N VAL A 56 -5.48 5.21 4.15
CA VAL A 56 -6.66 4.36 3.94
C VAL A 56 -7.75 5.10 3.14
N PRO A 57 -8.08 6.38 3.40
CA PRO A 57 -9.03 7.13 2.59
C PRO A 57 -8.69 7.11 1.09
N LEU A 58 -7.45 7.39 0.71
CA LEU A 58 -7.03 7.33 -0.69
C LEU A 58 -7.19 5.93 -1.29
N GLY A 59 -6.83 4.89 -0.54
CA GLY A 59 -7.06 3.50 -0.97
C GLY A 59 -8.53 3.20 -1.22
N THR A 60 -9.42 3.67 -0.33
CA THR A 60 -10.87 3.50 -0.46
C THR A 60 -11.49 4.31 -1.60
N GLU A 61 -10.81 5.35 -2.08
CA GLU A 61 -11.21 6.09 -3.28
C GLU A 61 -10.78 5.36 -4.57
N VAL A 62 -9.55 4.86 -4.61
CA VAL A 62 -8.93 4.30 -5.83
C VAL A 62 -9.43 2.88 -6.12
N LEU A 63 -9.55 2.01 -5.10
CA LEU A 63 -9.93 0.60 -5.30
C LEU A 63 -11.30 0.43 -5.98
N PRO A 64 -12.37 1.15 -5.59
CA PRO A 64 -13.66 1.06 -6.28
C PRO A 64 -13.60 1.53 -7.73
N LYS A 65 -12.85 2.61 -8.02
CA LYS A 65 -12.63 3.11 -9.38
C LYS A 65 -11.94 2.06 -10.25
N LEU A 66 -10.89 1.42 -9.72
CA LEU A 66 -10.18 0.35 -10.42
C LEU A 66 -11.08 -0.88 -10.65
N LYS A 67 -11.93 -1.23 -9.67
CA LYS A 67 -12.92 -2.32 -9.81
C LYS A 67 -13.97 -2.03 -10.89
N GLY A 68 -14.38 -0.77 -11.02
CA GLY A 68 -15.37 -0.32 -12.01
C GLY A 68 -14.77 0.09 -13.36
N ILE A 69 -13.46 -0.05 -13.57
CA ILE A 69 -12.74 0.60 -14.68
C ILE A 69 -13.27 0.25 -16.07
N ASN A 70 -13.74 -0.98 -16.26
CA ASN A 70 -14.27 -1.45 -17.55
C ASN A 70 -15.63 -0.85 -17.90
N GLY A 71 -16.32 -0.23 -16.94
CA GLY A 71 -17.57 0.50 -17.16
C GLY A 71 -17.38 2.00 -17.41
N LEU A 72 -16.16 2.52 -17.35
CA LEU A 72 -15.88 3.94 -17.57
C LEU A 72 -16.03 4.31 -19.05
N THR A 73 -16.58 5.49 -19.32
CA THR A 73 -16.86 6.00 -20.67
C THR A 73 -16.43 7.44 -20.83
N GLY A 74 -16.10 7.85 -22.06
CA GLY A 74 -15.80 9.24 -22.37
C GLY A 74 -14.49 9.74 -21.72
N PRO A 75 -14.41 10.99 -21.26
CA PRO A 75 -13.17 11.57 -20.72
C PRO A 75 -12.69 10.87 -19.44
N ASP A 76 -13.57 10.14 -18.75
CA ASP A 76 -13.26 9.42 -17.50
C ASP A 76 -12.72 8.01 -17.74
N MET A 77 -12.34 7.65 -18.98
CA MET A 77 -11.83 6.32 -19.35
C MET A 77 -10.39 6.05 -18.86
N GLN A 78 -10.13 6.33 -17.59
CA GLN A 78 -8.87 6.09 -16.91
C GLN A 78 -9.02 6.17 -15.39
N VAL A 79 -8.14 5.47 -14.69
CA VAL A 79 -7.92 5.61 -13.24
C VAL A 79 -6.45 5.91 -13.01
N GLU A 80 -6.15 6.95 -12.26
CA GLU A 80 -4.79 7.23 -11.81
C GLU A 80 -4.52 6.49 -10.50
N LEU A 81 -3.54 5.59 -10.51
CA LEU A 81 -3.03 4.96 -9.30
C LEU A 81 -1.95 5.84 -8.69
N PRO A 82 -2.01 6.18 -7.39
CA PRO A 82 -0.99 7.01 -6.77
C PRO A 82 0.40 6.41 -6.89
N SER A 83 1.41 7.26 -6.73
CA SER A 83 2.80 6.83 -6.66
C SER A 83 3.46 7.41 -5.42
N PHE A 84 4.41 6.65 -4.88
CA PHE A 84 5.18 7.03 -3.71
C PHE A 84 6.66 6.89 -4.04
N ASP A 85 7.40 7.98 -3.90
CA ASP A 85 8.84 8.04 -4.15
C ASP A 85 9.58 7.84 -2.83
N LYS A 86 10.17 6.66 -2.65
CA LYS A 86 10.91 6.27 -1.45
C LYS A 86 12.25 7.02 -1.30
N SER A 87 12.72 7.72 -2.34
CA SER A 87 14.02 8.41 -2.32
C SER A 87 13.94 9.82 -1.75
N ARG A 88 12.77 10.46 -1.77
CA ARG A 88 12.56 11.82 -1.26
C ARG A 88 12.84 11.90 0.24
N TYR A 89 13.14 13.09 0.74
CA TYR A 89 13.42 13.37 2.15
C TYR A 89 14.46 12.41 2.74
N ASN A 90 15.64 12.33 2.11
CA ASN A 90 16.74 11.47 2.55
C ASN A 90 16.34 10.00 2.74
N GLY A 91 15.44 9.50 1.90
CA GLY A 91 14.98 8.12 1.94
C GLY A 91 13.79 7.87 2.88
N GLU A 92 13.23 8.88 3.54
CA GLU A 92 11.96 8.78 4.29
C GLU A 92 10.76 8.60 3.34
N GLY A 93 10.88 9.19 2.14
CA GLY A 93 9.94 9.10 1.04
C GLY A 93 8.77 10.09 1.13
N ASP A 94 8.09 10.26 0.01
CA ASP A 94 6.90 11.12 -0.08
C ASP A 94 6.01 10.72 -1.27
N ARG A 95 4.76 11.17 -1.21
CA ARG A 95 3.81 11.00 -2.31
C ARG A 95 4.28 11.78 -3.53
N ALA A 96 4.28 11.13 -4.68
CA ALA A 96 4.56 11.78 -5.96
C ALA A 96 3.35 12.61 -6.40
N PRO A 97 3.57 13.73 -7.12
CA PRO A 97 2.48 14.60 -7.59
C PRO A 97 1.57 13.94 -8.62
N SER A 98 2.06 12.92 -9.32
CA SER A 98 1.31 12.14 -10.31
C SER A 98 1.62 10.66 -10.19
N GLY A 99 0.66 9.86 -10.64
CA GLY A 99 0.63 8.44 -10.55
C GLY A 99 0.72 7.73 -11.91
N THR A 100 0.40 6.43 -11.89
CA THR A 100 0.32 5.62 -13.11
C THR A 100 -1.11 5.62 -13.63
N ILE A 101 -1.28 5.96 -14.91
CA ILE A 101 -2.60 5.93 -15.56
C ILE A 101 -2.91 4.50 -16.03
N VAL A 102 -4.01 3.96 -15.51
CA VAL A 102 -4.58 2.68 -15.94
C VAL A 102 -5.80 2.96 -16.81
N ARG A 103 -5.94 2.25 -17.93
CA ARG A 103 -7.06 2.38 -18.86
C ARG A 103 -7.73 1.03 -19.09
N PRO A 104 -9.05 0.98 -19.33
CA PRO A 104 -9.73 -0.25 -19.71
C PRO A 104 -9.31 -0.74 -21.11
N PRO A 105 -9.48 -2.05 -21.41
CA PRO A 105 -9.95 -3.07 -20.49
C PRO A 105 -8.86 -3.51 -19.50
N VAL A 106 -9.25 -3.83 -18.28
CA VAL A 106 -8.43 -4.51 -17.26
C VAL A 106 -9.08 -5.85 -16.96
N ASP A 107 -8.37 -6.94 -17.23
CA ASP A 107 -8.85 -8.30 -16.97
C ASP A 107 -8.60 -8.70 -15.50
N VAL A 108 -7.48 -8.25 -14.93
CA VAL A 108 -7.08 -8.58 -13.56
C VAL A 108 -6.57 -7.32 -12.85
N ALA A 109 -7.10 -7.05 -11.66
CA ALA A 109 -6.53 -6.08 -10.73
C ALA A 109 -5.83 -6.84 -9.59
N LEU A 110 -4.52 -6.68 -9.47
CA LEU A 110 -3.72 -7.27 -8.40
C LEU A 110 -3.48 -6.23 -7.30
N PHE A 111 -4.14 -6.38 -6.16
CA PHE A 111 -3.82 -5.61 -4.96
C PHE A 111 -2.82 -6.39 -4.10
N GLU A 112 -1.61 -5.87 -3.95
CA GLU A 112 -0.50 -6.55 -3.28
C GLU A 112 0.08 -5.72 -2.13
N GLY A 113 0.59 -6.38 -1.09
CA GLY A 113 1.28 -5.73 0.02
C GLY A 113 1.50 -6.69 1.18
N TRP A 114 2.56 -6.47 1.95
CA TRP A 114 3.03 -7.41 2.97
C TRP A 114 2.04 -7.68 4.12
N CYS A 115 1.12 -6.73 4.39
CA CYS A 115 0.08 -6.86 5.40
C CYS A 115 -1.35 -6.82 4.82
N VAL A 116 -1.51 -6.98 3.51
CA VAL A 116 -2.84 -7.07 2.88
C VAL A 116 -3.52 -8.38 3.32
N GLY A 117 -4.76 -8.28 3.79
CA GLY A 117 -5.52 -9.42 4.30
C GLY A 117 -5.34 -9.70 5.80
N ASN A 118 -4.43 -8.99 6.48
CA ASN A 118 -4.30 -9.09 7.93
C ASN A 118 -5.50 -8.44 8.61
N ALA A 119 -6.11 -9.15 9.56
CA ALA A 119 -7.19 -8.64 10.41
C ALA A 119 -6.64 -8.29 11.80
N PRO A 120 -7.23 -7.29 12.49
CA PRO A 120 -6.92 -7.05 13.89
C PRO A 120 -7.31 -8.27 14.74
N HIS A 121 -6.50 -8.57 15.75
CA HIS A 121 -6.88 -9.54 16.77
C HIS A 121 -7.77 -8.85 17.79
N SER A 122 -8.84 -9.51 18.22
CA SER A 122 -9.64 -9.04 19.35
C SER A 122 -8.89 -9.32 20.65
N ASP A 123 -8.78 -8.34 21.54
CA ASP A 123 -8.19 -8.48 22.89
C ASP A 123 -9.03 -9.35 23.86
N ALA A 124 -9.85 -10.27 23.33
CA ALA A 124 -10.57 -11.25 24.12
C ALA A 124 -9.56 -12.22 24.76
N HIS A 125 -9.20 -11.90 25.99
CA HIS A 125 -8.26 -12.57 26.87
C HIS A 125 -8.42 -14.11 26.86
N ASP A 126 -7.53 -14.82 26.17
CA ASP A 126 -7.27 -16.26 26.36
C ASP A 126 -5.76 -16.48 26.49
N GLY A 127 -5.27 -16.51 27.73
CA GLY A 127 -3.92 -16.97 28.10
C GLY A 127 -2.75 -16.01 27.86
N PRO A 128 -1.57 -16.28 28.46
CA PRO A 128 -0.41 -15.40 28.35
C PRO A 128 0.06 -15.34 26.90
N SER A 129 0.03 -14.12 26.35
CA SER A 129 0.54 -13.79 25.03
C SER A 129 2.01 -14.20 24.95
N SER A 130 2.28 -15.23 24.14
CA SER A 130 3.65 -15.57 23.75
C SER A 130 4.14 -14.50 22.80
N ALA A 131 4.58 -13.36 23.34
CA ALA A 131 5.44 -12.47 22.60
C ALA A 131 6.65 -13.31 22.17
N LEU A 132 6.75 -13.61 20.88
CA LEU A 132 7.92 -14.27 20.32
C LEU A 132 9.07 -13.26 20.40
N ILE A 133 9.71 -13.18 21.57
CA ILE A 133 10.99 -12.51 21.74
C ILE A 133 11.99 -13.37 20.99
N ILE A 134 12.27 -13.00 19.74
CA ILE A 134 13.43 -13.52 19.02
C ILE A 134 14.65 -12.96 19.75
N SER A 135 15.17 -13.74 20.71
CA SER A 135 16.45 -13.46 21.33
C SER A 135 17.55 -13.72 20.29
N PRO A 136 18.49 -12.80 20.05
CA PRO A 136 19.60 -13.06 19.16
C PRO A 136 20.46 -14.23 19.70
N PRO A 137 21.10 -15.02 18.83
CA PRO A 137 21.95 -16.12 19.28
C PRO A 137 23.15 -15.56 20.05
N THR A 138 23.30 -16.01 21.30
CA THR A 138 24.51 -15.80 22.08
C THR A 138 25.63 -16.68 21.53
N HIS A 139 26.76 -16.07 21.17
CA HIS A 139 28.03 -16.78 20.95
C HIS A 139 28.58 -17.34 22.25
#